data_AF-A0A932FHG4-F1
#
_entry.id   AF-A0A932FHG4-F1
#
_cell.length_a   1.000
_cell.length_b   1.000
_cell.length_c   1.000
_cell.angle_alpha   90.00
_cell.angle_beta   90.00
_cell.angle_gamma   90.00
#
_symmetry.space_group_name_H-M   'P 1'
#
loop_
_entity.id
_entity.type
_entity.pdbx_description
1 polymer ?
#
loop_
_entity_poly.entity_id
_entity_poly.type
_entity_poly.pdbx_seq_one_letter_code
_entity_poly.pdbx_strand_id
1 'polypeptide(L)'
;MDVSGFIVLVVGGAVLGLIGQYAIQGARFGYEWVVTGIGAIVGGFVASEVINLQNWSDVGGLLLVPALIGGLVGGAIVWLVARNVGSETVSRAT
;
A
#
# COMPACT_ATOMS: atom_id res chain seq x y z
N MET A 1 16.66 -5.81 7.11
CA MET A 1 16.44 -4.72 6.16
C MET A 1 17.27 -3.51 6.58
N ASP A 2 18.03 -2.95 5.65
CA ASP A 2 18.85 -1.75 5.83
C ASP A 2 18.05 -0.47 5.53
N VAL A 3 18.65 0.69 5.81
CA VAL A 3 18.03 2.01 5.61
C VAL A 3 17.56 2.22 4.17
N SER A 4 18.29 1.72 3.17
CA SER A 4 17.92 1.84 1.75
C SER A 4 16.62 1.08 1.43
N GLY A 5 16.46 -0.15 1.94
CA GLY A 5 15.23 -0.93 1.79
C GLY A 5 14.04 -0.26 2.49
N PHE A 6 14.27 0.30 3.68
CA PHE A 6 13.24 1.05 4.40
C PHE A 6 12.75 2.28 3.61
N ILE A 7 13.69 3.06 3.04
CA ILE A 7 13.37 4.22 2.21
C ILE A 7 12.54 3.79 1.00
N VAL A 8 12.94 2.74 0.28
CA VAL A 8 12.20 2.24 -0.89
C VAL A 8 10.79 1.82 -0.51
N LEU A 9 10.61 1.12 0.61
CA LEU A 9 9.30 0.69 1.08
C LEU A 9 8.40 1.88 1.42
N VAL A 10 8.91 2.86 2.17
CA VAL A 10 8.14 4.03 2.59
C VAL A 10 7.80 4.92 1.41
N VAL A 11 8.78 5.22 0.55
CA VAL A 11 8.59 6.04 -0.66
C VAL A 11 7.65 5.32 -1.64
N GLY A 12 7.85 4.01 -1.86
CA GLY A 12 7.00 3.20 -2.72
C GLY A 12 5.55 3.15 -2.23
N GLY A 13 5.35 2.96 -0.94
CA GLY A 13 4.02 2.98 -0.32
C GLY A 13 3.35 4.35 -0.39
N ALA A 14 4.10 5.43 -0.16
CA ALA A 14 3.59 6.79 -0.34
C ALA A 14 3.19 7.07 -1.79
N VAL A 15 4.02 6.67 -2.76
CA VAL A 15 3.73 6.79 -4.19
C VAL A 15 2.48 5.98 -4.56
N LEU A 16 2.34 4.75 -4.07
CA LEU A 16 1.14 3.94 -4.31
C LEU A 16 -0.12 4.57 -3.67
N GLY A 17 0.01 5.16 -2.48
CA GLY A 17 -1.06 5.92 -1.84
C GLY A 17 -1.50 7.14 -2.66
N LEU A 18 -0.54 7.89 -3.21
CA LEU A 18 -0.81 9.02 -4.10
C LEU A 18 -1.42 8.56 -5.43
N ILE A 19 -0.91 7.47 -6.03
CA ILE A 19 -1.51 6.87 -7.22
C ILE A 19 -2.97 6.47 -6.94
N GLY A 20 -3.25 5.86 -5.78
CA GLY A 20 -4.60 5.54 -5.35
C GLY A 20 -5.50 6.78 -5.27
N GLN A 21 -4.98 7.91 -4.78
CA GLN A 21 -5.72 9.16 -4.65
C GLN A 21 -5.99 9.86 -5.99
N TYR A 22 -5.00 9.90 -6.88
CA TYR A 22 -5.08 10.65 -8.14
C TYR A 22 -5.58 9.82 -9.32
N ALA A 23 -5.26 8.53 -9.39
CA ALA A 23 -5.65 7.66 -10.51
C ALA A 23 -7.00 7.00 -10.30
N ILE A 24 -7.40 6.71 -9.05
CA ILE A 24 -8.66 6.04 -8.75
C ILE A 24 -9.69 7.07 -8.32
N GLN A 25 -10.50 7.51 -9.29
CA GLN A 25 -11.49 8.58 -9.19
C GLN A 25 -12.16 8.74 -7.81
N GLY A 26 -11.96 9.94 -7.25
CA GLY A 26 -12.75 10.51 -6.16
C GLY A 26 -12.38 9.97 -4.79
N ALA A 27 -11.24 10.42 -4.26
CA ALA A 27 -11.02 10.31 -2.83
C ALA A 27 -12.18 11.02 -2.11
N ARG A 28 -13.02 10.28 -1.39
CA ARG A 28 -14.12 10.86 -0.61
C ARG A 28 -13.59 11.66 0.57
N PHE A 29 -12.38 11.32 1.04
CA PHE A 29 -11.75 11.96 2.18
C PHE A 29 -10.27 12.26 1.91
N GLY A 30 -9.80 13.42 2.37
CA GLY A 30 -8.42 13.87 2.17
C GLY A 30 -7.33 13.02 2.84
N TYR A 31 -7.70 12.02 3.63
CA TYR A 31 -6.77 11.10 4.32
C TYR A 31 -6.71 9.69 3.69
N GLU A 32 -7.51 9.39 2.67
CA GLU A 32 -7.54 8.04 2.06
C GLU A 32 -6.19 7.62 1.48
N TRP A 33 -5.38 8.58 1.03
CA TRP A 33 -4.02 8.32 0.54
C TRP A 33 -3.07 7.84 1.64
N VAL A 34 -3.22 8.36 2.87
CA VAL A 34 -2.41 7.95 4.02
C VAL A 34 -2.72 6.51 4.36
N VAL A 35 -4.01 6.19 4.45
CA VAL A 35 -4.49 4.86 4.84
C VAL A 35 -4.11 3.84 3.77
N THR A 36 -4.33 4.16 2.49
CA THR A 36 -3.90 3.34 1.35
C THR A 36 -2.38 3.15 1.32
N GLY A 37 -1.62 4.22 1.57
CA GLY A 37 -0.16 4.18 1.63
C GLY A 37 0.37 3.30 2.75
N ILE A 38 -0.22 3.36 3.94
CA ILE A 38 0.10 2.45 5.05
C ILE A 38 -0.22 1.00 4.66
N GLY A 39 -1.37 0.75 4.03
CA GLY A 39 -1.73 -0.55 3.49
C GLY A 39 -0.69 -1.09 2.49
N ALA A 40 -0.17 -0.22 1.64
CA ALA A 40 0.87 -0.56 0.68
C ALA A 40 2.22 -0.83 1.36
N ILE A 41 2.61 -0.07 2.38
CA ILE A 41 3.84 -0.32 3.15
C ILE A 41 3.77 -1.68 3.83
N VAL A 42 2.66 -1.97 4.52
CA VAL A 42 2.48 -3.24 5.24
C VAL A 42 2.42 -4.41 4.26
N GLY A 43 1.62 -4.30 3.20
CA GLY A 43 1.52 -5.34 2.19
C GLY A 43 2.86 -5.63 1.51
N GLY A 44 3.63 -4.59 1.21
CA GLY A 44 4.96 -4.73 0.59
C GLY A 44 5.97 -5.38 1.53
N PHE A 45 5.99 -4.98 2.80
CA PHE A 45 6.86 -5.60 3.79
C PHE A 45 6.54 -7.09 3.97
N VAL A 46 5.26 -7.42 4.21
CA VAL A 46 4.84 -8.81 4.42
C VAL A 46 5.15 -9.67 3.20
N ALA A 47 4.84 -9.20 2.00
CA ALA A 47 5.15 -9.96 0.78
C ALA A 47 6.65 -10.15 0.58
N SER A 48 7.48 -9.16 0.93
CA SER A 48 8.94 -9.28 0.83
C SER A 48 9.55 -10.34 1.76
N GLU A 49 8.91 -10.60 2.90
CA GLU A 49 9.36 -11.60 3.87
C GLU A 49 8.76 -12.98 3.59
N VAL A 50 7.49 -13.05 3.17
CA VAL A 50 6.76 -14.31 2.96
C VAL A 50 7.10 -14.94 1.62
N ILE A 51 7.28 -14.12 0.58
CA ILE A 51 7.60 -14.61 -0.76
C ILE A 51 9.12 -14.67 -0.89
N ASN A 52 9.68 -15.81 -0.47
CA ASN A 52 11.12 -16.05 -0.59
C ASN A 52 11.47 -16.46 -2.02
N LEU A 53 11.70 -15.46 -2.87
CA LEU A 53 12.14 -15.64 -4.24
C LEU A 53 13.63 -15.31 -4.34
N GLN A 54 14.48 -16.30 -4.13
CA GLN A 54 15.96 -16.19 -4.14
C GLN A 54 16.57 -15.57 -5.42
N ASN A 55 15.81 -15.44 -6.50
CA ASN A 55 16.30 -14.96 -7.80
C ASN A 55 15.96 -13.49 -8.12
N TRP A 56 15.35 -12.76 -7.19
CA TRP A 56 14.87 -11.41 -7.45
C TRP A 56 15.78 -10.37 -6.80
N SER A 57 15.82 -9.18 -7.41
CA SER A 57 16.62 -8.08 -6.90
C SER A 57 16.20 -7.71 -5.49
N ASP A 58 17.20 -7.56 -4.61
CA ASP A 58 17.03 -7.01 -3.28
C ASP A 58 17.63 -5.60 -3.21
N VAL A 59 17.03 -4.75 -2.39
CA VAL A 59 17.64 -3.47 -2.00
C VAL A 59 17.67 -3.41 -0.48
N GLY A 60 18.88 -3.50 0.08
CA GLY A 60 19.06 -3.50 1.53
C GLY A 60 18.29 -4.62 2.23
N GLY A 61 18.22 -5.81 1.61
CA GLY A 61 17.46 -6.95 2.13
C GLY A 61 15.94 -6.87 1.94
N LEU A 62 15.42 -5.88 1.22
CA LEU A 62 14.01 -5.86 0.78
C LEU A 62 13.91 -6.48 -0.62
N LEU A 63 13.19 -7.60 -0.75
CA LEU A 63 12.88 -8.19 -2.06
C LEU A 63 11.93 -7.26 -2.83
N LEU A 64 12.47 -6.56 -3.83
CA LEU A 64 11.81 -5.43 -4.48
C LEU A 64 10.49 -5.81 -5.14
N VAL A 65 10.49 -6.91 -5.89
CA VAL A 65 9.29 -7.28 -6.66
C VAL A 65 8.20 -7.87 -5.80
N PRO A 66 8.49 -8.81 -4.87
CA PRO A 66 7.54 -9.17 -3.83
C PRO A 66 6.98 -7.95 -3.09
N ALA A 67 7.84 -6.99 -2.73
CA ALA A 67 7.41 -5.77 -2.05
C ALA A 67 6.47 -4.91 -2.90
N LEU A 68 6.75 -4.75 -4.19
CA LEU A 68 5.88 -4.00 -5.10
C LEU A 68 4.53 -4.69 -5.29
N ILE A 69 4.51 -6.01 -5.48
CA ILE A 69 3.28 -6.79 -5.62
C ILE A 69 2.47 -6.72 -4.33
N GLY A 70 3.11 -6.99 -3.20
CA GLY A 70 2.49 -6.93 -1.88
C GLY A 70 1.96 -5.54 -1.56
N GLY A 71 2.70 -4.49 -1.91
CA GLY A 71 2.27 -3.13 -1.67
C GLY A 71 1.10 -2.72 -2.54
N LEU A 72 1.07 -3.16 -3.80
CA LEU A 72 -0.06 -2.92 -4.68
C LEU A 72 -1.32 -3.66 -4.19
N VAL A 73 -1.18 -4.92 -3.78
CA VAL A 73 -2.29 -5.73 -3.23
C VAL A 73 -2.76 -5.17 -1.88
N GLY A 74 -1.85 -4.89 -0.96
CA GLY A 74 -2.16 -4.34 0.36
C GLY A 74 -2.81 -2.96 0.28
N GLY A 75 -2.28 -2.08 -0.58
CA GLY A 75 -2.89 -0.79 -0.87
C GLY A 75 -4.29 -0.93 -1.47
N ALA A 76 -4.46 -1.83 -2.46
CA ALA A 76 -5.77 -2.06 -3.09
C ALA A 76 -6.81 -2.61 -2.12
N ILE A 77 -6.45 -3.56 -1.25
CA ILE A 77 -7.34 -4.10 -0.21
C ILE A 77 -7.77 -2.98 0.73
N VAL A 78 -6.81 -2.20 1.24
CA VAL A 78 -7.11 -1.13 2.19
C VAL A 78 -7.97 -0.04 1.56
N TRP A 79 -7.69 0.33 0.30
CA TRP A 79 -8.52 1.24 -0.47
C TRP A 79 -9.96 0.73 -0.61
N LEU A 80 -10.13 -0.56 -0.94
CA LEU A 80 -11.44 -1.18 -1.09
C LEU A 80 -12.20 -1.22 0.24
N VAL A 81 -11.53 -1.56 1.33
CA VAL A 81 -12.11 -1.55 2.68
C VAL A 81 -12.52 -0.13 3.09
N ALA A 82 -11.64 0.85 2.92
CA ALA A 82 -11.94 2.25 3.24
C ALA A 82 -13.17 2.77 2.48
N ARG A 83 -13.32 2.38 1.21
CA ARG A 83 -14.46 2.79 0.38
C ARG A 83 -15.78 2.16 0.80
N ASN A 84 -15.77 0.89 1.23
CA ASN A 84 -16.98 0.21 1.70
C ASN A 84 -17.38 0.66 3.11
N VAL A 85 -16.43 0.75 4.05
CA VAL A 85 -16.71 1.21 5.43
C VAL A 85 -17.13 2.69 5.45
N GLY A 86 -16.52 3.52 4.60
CA GLY A 86 -16.92 4.92 4.44
C GLY A 86 -18.35 5.11 3.87
N SER A 87 -18.89 4.12 3.14
CA SER A 87 -20.24 4.19 2.59
C SER A 87 -21.35 3.90 3.61
N GLU A 88 -21.10 3.01 4.58
CA GLU A 88 -22.11 2.63 5.57
C GLU A 88 -22.44 3.76 6.56
N THR A 89 -21.45 4.58 6.90
CA THR A 89 -21.61 5.67 7.88
C THR A 89 -22.56 6.76 7.36
N VAL A 90 -22.62 6.98 6.04
CA VAL A 90 -23.53 7.96 5.42
C VAL A 90 -24.96 7.40 5.32
N SER A 91 -25.11 6.10 5.04
CA SER A 91 -26.44 5.48 4.92
C SER A 91 -27.20 5.36 6.24
N ARG A 92 -26.52 5.39 7.40
CA ARG A 92 -27.17 5.40 8.72
C ARG A 92 -27.54 6.80 9.22
N ALA A 93 -27.12 7.85 8.52
CA ALA A 93 -27.33 9.24 8.92
C ALA A 93 -28.48 9.94 8.15
N THR A 94 -29.10 9.26 7.17
CA THR A 94 -30.29 9.68 6.42
C THR A 94 -31.46 8.77 6.73
#